data_AF-A0A6I4JW37-F1
#
_entry.id   AF-A0A6I4JW37-F1
#
_cell.length_a   1.000
_cell.length_b   1.000
_cell.length_c   1.000
_cell.angle_alpha   90.00
_cell.angle_beta   90.00
_cell.angle_gamma   90.00
#
_symmetry.space_group_name_H-M   'P 1'
#
loop_
_entity.id
_entity.type
_entity.pdbx_description
1 polymer ?
#
loop_
_entity_poly.entity_id
_entity_poly.type
_entity_poly.pdbx_seq_one_letter_code
_entity_poly.pdbx_strand_id
1 'polypeptide(L)'
;MSCITHIKPIYTAIAAPGAGKTEALLSSLPAIQEAGRHVLLALPTLVLIDHIAQRASSVGIPYRIVDNRGGELVAPELESALRDKCDSFIICTQEAVRRVQHSLLRGWTLVIDEVPKVIDYPDFALNPTELSRVLDYTEETNGQLWIKDESKQIVSDQVNTNRADSAGIGCSTLSTSAAHIFRLLLCEVPVFIDQPQKDGVRHVRAVEECLDWWHVLSLAEEVHVLAANITGGEFELFARLHGFTFKESIFAPESGHYTSPVTIYPIMPKGQIFSKAKMNADQENNKLYDLALDTILMETSSKPLLFANKWVRHKEKGRVQQVPMDCRGLNGYDSATEAILLFGGNPSPSDMKGLEYLSRKYEQDMQVMQAAFVTTRLLEPSLQAVTRTAIRRMDSTSPVRFYVQDERVAQYLMETYLLHAVIDWSLSKKIPVKLDGRRKEHPQKQAALALVKEGVPDKVIARRLTVSPKAIRNWKRDSIAA
;
A
#
# COMPACT_ATOMS: atom_id res chain seq x y z
N MET A 1 3.94 3.05 -24.88
CA MET A 1 5.14 3.01 -24.02
C MET A 1 5.99 4.23 -24.35
N SER A 2 6.14 5.19 -23.44
CA SER A 2 7.13 6.27 -23.65
C SER A 2 8.53 5.63 -23.61
N CYS A 3 9.37 5.96 -24.58
CA CYS A 3 10.68 5.35 -24.72
C CYS A 3 11.63 5.98 -23.68
N ILE A 4 11.84 5.30 -22.55
CA ILE A 4 12.87 5.66 -21.58
C ILE A 4 14.22 5.35 -22.23
N THR A 5 14.98 6.39 -22.59
CA THR A 5 16.21 6.25 -23.39
C THR A 5 17.44 5.91 -22.56
N HIS A 6 17.39 6.07 -21.22
CA HIS A 6 18.49 5.78 -20.31
C HIS A 6 17.98 5.07 -19.06
N ILE A 7 18.31 3.80 -18.92
CA ILE A 7 17.98 2.99 -17.75
C ILE A 7 19.24 2.79 -16.91
N LYS A 8 19.22 3.34 -15.70
CA LYS A 8 20.28 3.19 -14.68
C LYS A 8 19.76 2.30 -13.54
N PRO A 9 20.64 1.66 -12.75
CA PRO A 9 20.21 0.96 -11.55
C PRO A 9 19.61 1.93 -10.52
N ILE A 10 18.59 1.49 -9.82
CA ILE A 10 18.07 2.13 -8.62
C ILE A 10 18.87 1.58 -7.44
N TYR A 11 19.55 2.45 -6.70
CA TYR A 11 20.25 2.05 -5.48
C TYR A 11 19.23 1.95 -4.33
N THR A 12 19.29 0.89 -3.54
CA THR A 12 18.31 0.63 -2.49
C THR A 12 19.00 0.46 -1.15
N ALA A 13 18.57 1.24 -0.15
CA ALA A 13 18.98 1.06 1.23
C ALA A 13 17.82 0.37 1.95
N ILE A 14 17.86 -0.97 1.98
CA ILE A 14 16.85 -1.79 2.63
C ILE A 14 17.34 -2.12 4.02
N ALA A 15 16.63 -1.64 5.03
CA ALA A 15 16.94 -1.95 6.42
C ALA A 15 15.71 -1.80 7.31
N ALA A 16 15.75 -2.45 8.48
CA ALA A 16 14.69 -2.40 9.46
C ALA A 16 14.26 -0.94 9.78
N PRO A 17 12.96 -0.67 9.99
CA PRO A 17 12.52 0.61 10.50
C PRO A 17 13.26 0.99 11.80
N GLY A 18 13.90 2.16 11.82
CA GLY A 18 14.73 2.58 12.97
C GLY A 18 16.22 2.19 12.87
N ALA A 19 16.66 1.45 11.85
CA ALA A 19 18.06 1.08 11.66
C ALA A 19 19.02 2.24 11.27
N GLY A 20 18.53 3.49 11.21
CA GLY A 20 19.39 4.64 10.94
C GLY A 20 19.66 4.93 9.46
N LYS A 21 18.79 4.56 8.53
CA LYS A 21 18.94 4.89 7.08
C LYS A 21 19.12 6.39 6.84
N THR A 22 18.33 7.21 7.52
CA THR A 22 18.40 8.68 7.43
C THR A 22 19.70 9.21 8.06
N GLU A 23 20.17 8.61 9.15
CA GLU A 23 21.44 8.90 9.81
C GLU A 23 22.62 8.61 8.87
N ALA A 24 22.60 7.48 8.18
CA ALA A 24 23.62 7.11 7.19
C ALA A 24 23.66 8.10 6.03
N LEU A 25 22.49 8.55 5.53
CA LEU A 25 22.42 9.62 4.53
C LEU A 25 23.06 10.91 5.05
N LEU A 26 22.58 11.44 6.18
CA LEU A 26 23.07 12.72 6.73
C LEU A 26 24.57 12.68 7.01
N SER A 27 25.09 11.56 7.50
CA SER A 27 26.53 11.38 7.78
C SER A 27 27.37 11.36 6.50
N SER A 28 26.78 10.97 5.37
CA SER A 28 27.45 10.91 4.07
C SER A 28 27.38 12.23 3.29
N LEU A 29 26.42 13.11 3.62
CA LEU A 29 26.20 14.37 2.91
C LEU A 29 27.45 15.27 2.83
N PRO A 30 28.25 15.47 3.90
CA PRO A 30 29.44 16.32 3.83
C PRO A 30 30.42 15.89 2.73
N ALA A 31 30.75 14.60 2.66
CA ALA A 31 31.65 14.07 1.63
C ALA A 31 31.06 14.20 0.21
N ILE A 32 29.74 14.04 0.06
CA ILE A 32 29.04 14.22 -1.21
C ILE A 32 29.09 15.69 -1.64
N GLN A 33 28.88 16.62 -0.70
CA GLN A 33 28.92 18.07 -0.95
C GLN A 33 30.35 18.55 -1.27
N GLU A 34 31.37 18.03 -0.57
CA GLU A 34 32.79 18.30 -0.88
C GLU A 34 33.20 17.84 -2.28
N ALA A 35 32.60 16.75 -2.78
CA ALA A 35 32.76 16.29 -4.15
C ALA A 35 31.98 17.12 -5.20
N GLY A 36 31.32 18.21 -4.78
CA GLY A 36 30.56 19.11 -5.65
C GLY A 36 29.24 18.51 -6.16
N ARG A 37 28.71 17.46 -5.49
CA ARG A 37 27.45 16.83 -5.87
C ARG A 37 26.27 17.45 -5.14
N HIS A 38 25.16 17.60 -5.84
CA HIS A 38 23.90 18.09 -5.28
C HIS A 38 22.98 16.92 -4.90
N VAL A 39 22.26 17.06 -3.79
CA VAL A 39 21.35 16.04 -3.25
C VAL A 39 19.94 16.61 -3.10
N LEU A 40 18.96 15.89 -3.64
CA LEU A 40 17.54 16.16 -3.45
C LEU A 40 16.93 15.03 -2.63
N LEU A 41 16.46 15.32 -1.41
CA LEU A 41 15.76 14.38 -0.56
C LEU A 41 14.24 14.58 -0.68
N ALA A 42 13.55 13.52 -1.07
CA ALA A 42 12.12 13.47 -1.30
C ALA A 42 11.42 12.61 -0.22
N LEU A 43 10.60 13.24 0.61
CA LEU A 43 9.94 12.63 1.77
C LEU A 43 8.45 12.41 1.52
N PRO A 44 7.81 11.42 2.16
CA PRO A 44 6.40 11.16 1.92
C PRO A 44 5.46 12.18 2.57
N THR A 45 5.90 12.86 3.64
CA THR A 45 5.06 13.80 4.41
C THR A 45 5.84 15.02 4.90
N LEU A 46 5.13 16.13 5.16
CA LEU A 46 5.71 17.36 5.71
C LEU A 46 6.27 17.17 7.14
N VAL A 47 5.64 16.32 7.95
CA VAL A 47 6.09 16.05 9.33
C VAL A 47 7.51 15.50 9.36
N LEU A 48 7.86 14.66 8.38
CA LEU A 48 9.22 14.13 8.25
C LEU A 48 10.24 15.18 7.84
N ILE A 49 9.84 16.18 7.05
CA ILE A 49 10.74 17.29 6.64
C ILE A 49 11.28 17.98 7.89
N ASP A 50 10.41 18.31 8.85
CA ASP A 50 10.81 19.03 10.07
C ASP A 50 11.81 18.24 10.91
N HIS A 51 11.57 16.94 11.08
CA HIS A 51 12.48 16.07 11.81
C HIS A 51 13.86 15.96 11.16
N ILE A 52 13.92 15.86 9.83
CA ILE A 52 15.19 15.77 9.11
C ILE A 52 15.90 17.12 9.08
N ALA A 53 15.17 18.22 8.89
CA ALA A 53 15.70 19.57 8.94
C ALA A 53 16.34 19.89 10.31
N GLN A 54 15.68 19.50 11.40
CA GLN A 54 16.24 19.65 12.75
C GLN A 54 17.53 18.86 12.92
N ARG A 55 17.58 17.63 12.40
CA ARG A 55 18.78 16.78 12.47
C ARG A 55 19.91 17.33 11.61
N ALA A 56 19.64 17.75 10.37
CA ALA A 56 20.62 18.39 9.50
C ALA A 56 21.21 19.66 10.15
N SER A 57 20.36 20.49 10.77
CA SER A 57 20.79 21.66 11.55
C SER A 57 21.73 21.29 12.70
N SER A 58 21.41 20.21 13.44
CA SER A 58 22.22 19.77 14.60
C SER A 58 23.63 19.31 14.24
N VAL A 59 23.85 18.89 12.99
CA VAL A 59 25.17 18.49 12.45
C VAL A 59 25.78 19.54 11.53
N GLY A 60 25.17 20.73 11.43
CA GLY A 60 25.71 21.86 10.66
C GLY A 60 25.62 21.72 9.14
N ILE A 61 24.73 20.85 8.63
CA ILE A 61 24.56 20.68 7.18
C ILE A 61 23.62 21.77 6.66
N PRO A 62 24.04 22.62 5.70
CA PRO A 62 23.17 23.60 5.08
C PRO A 62 22.13 22.90 4.20
N TYR A 63 20.88 23.36 4.25
CA TYR A 63 19.79 22.80 3.45
C TYR A 63 18.77 23.87 3.07
N ARG A 64 18.01 23.59 2.01
CA ARG A 64 16.79 24.32 1.65
C ARG A 64 15.58 23.41 1.74
N ILE A 65 14.50 23.89 2.36
CA ILE A 65 13.20 23.22 2.34
C ILE A 65 12.36 23.84 1.24
N VAL A 66 11.72 23.00 0.42
CA VAL A 66 10.72 23.44 -0.56
C VAL A 66 9.41 22.68 -0.30
N ASP A 67 8.41 23.38 0.23
CA ASP A 67 7.10 22.83 0.56
C ASP A 67 5.97 23.87 0.46
N ASN A 68 4.72 23.45 0.72
CA ASN A 68 3.54 24.30 0.53
C ASN A 68 3.20 25.22 1.72
N ARG A 69 4.02 25.26 2.79
CA ARG A 69 3.73 26.05 3.99
C ARG A 69 3.95 27.54 3.80
N GLY A 70 4.80 27.92 2.84
CA GLY A 70 5.06 29.32 2.48
C GLY A 70 3.95 30.00 1.67
N GLY A 71 2.90 29.28 1.26
CA GLY A 71 1.84 29.79 0.39
C GLY A 71 2.25 29.95 -1.09
N GLU A 72 3.51 29.67 -1.43
CA GLU A 72 4.00 29.62 -2.81
C GLU A 72 3.65 28.30 -3.51
N LEU A 73 3.65 28.34 -4.84
CA LEU A 73 3.53 27.13 -5.64
C LEU A 73 4.84 26.33 -5.55
N VAL A 74 4.77 25.18 -4.86
CA VAL A 74 5.90 24.30 -4.57
C VAL A 74 6.72 23.91 -5.81
N ALA A 75 6.04 23.64 -6.94
CA ALA A 75 6.72 23.17 -8.15
C ALA A 75 7.61 24.27 -8.78
N PRO A 76 7.11 25.49 -9.10
CA PRO A 76 7.95 26.59 -9.55
C PRO A 76 9.15 26.89 -8.63
N GLU A 77 8.95 26.87 -7.32
CA GLU A 77 10.04 27.11 -6.36
C GLU A 77 11.11 26.02 -6.46
N LEU A 78 10.70 24.75 -6.48
CA LEU A 78 11.62 23.62 -6.63
C LEU A 78 12.33 23.67 -7.98
N GLU A 79 11.64 24.01 -9.06
CA GLU A 79 12.24 24.16 -10.39
C GLU A 79 13.32 25.25 -10.44
N SER A 80 13.09 26.39 -9.76
CA SER A 80 14.12 27.43 -9.63
C SER A 80 15.33 26.87 -8.88
N ALA A 81 15.12 26.26 -7.72
CA ALA A 81 16.21 25.73 -6.91
C ALA A 81 17.03 24.64 -7.64
N LEU A 82 16.36 23.75 -8.38
CA LEU A 82 17.01 22.71 -9.19
C LEU A 82 17.83 23.28 -10.35
N ARG A 83 17.38 24.40 -10.93
CA ARG A 83 18.05 25.09 -12.04
C ARG A 83 19.26 25.88 -11.57
N ASP A 84 19.09 26.64 -10.48
CA ASP A 84 20.10 27.56 -9.96
C ASP A 84 21.26 26.79 -9.32
N LYS A 85 20.97 25.62 -8.72
CA LYS A 85 21.96 24.76 -8.04
C LYS A 85 22.80 25.51 -7.00
N CYS A 86 22.26 26.59 -6.42
CA CYS A 86 22.89 27.33 -5.33
C CYS A 86 22.95 26.48 -4.05
N ASP A 87 21.93 25.66 -3.82
CA ASP A 87 21.82 24.78 -2.68
C ASP A 87 22.38 23.39 -3.03
N SER A 88 23.28 22.87 -2.19
CA SER A 88 23.84 21.52 -2.37
C SER A 88 22.95 20.43 -1.78
N PHE A 89 21.98 20.80 -0.93
CA PHE A 89 21.02 19.87 -0.33
C PHE A 89 19.62 20.49 -0.24
N ILE A 90 18.66 19.88 -0.92
CA ILE A 90 17.25 20.29 -0.93
C ILE A 90 16.38 19.19 -0.32
N ILE A 91 15.45 19.57 0.54
CA ILE A 91 14.45 18.70 1.17
C ILE A 91 13.06 19.10 0.67
N CYS A 92 12.32 18.14 0.12
CA CYS A 92 10.97 18.37 -0.38
C CYS A 92 10.09 17.12 -0.21
N THR A 93 8.85 17.17 -0.70
CA THR A 93 7.98 15.99 -0.73
C THR A 93 8.17 15.18 -2.01
N GLN A 94 7.91 13.88 -1.96
CA GLN A 94 7.84 13.02 -3.16
C GLN A 94 6.88 13.57 -4.22
N GLU A 95 5.76 14.13 -3.80
CA GLU A 95 4.77 14.73 -4.70
C GLU A 95 5.31 15.99 -5.40
N ALA A 96 6.14 16.79 -4.71
CA ALA A 96 6.79 17.94 -5.35
C ALA A 96 7.71 17.50 -6.49
N VAL A 97 8.52 16.46 -6.27
CA VAL A 97 9.44 15.91 -7.30
C VAL A 97 8.68 15.40 -8.53
N ARG A 98 7.49 14.82 -8.36
CA ARG A 98 6.69 14.35 -9.50
C ARG A 98 6.20 15.49 -10.40
N ARG A 99 5.99 16.67 -9.83
CA ARG A 99 5.33 17.81 -10.50
C ARG A 99 6.29 18.75 -11.23
N VAL A 100 7.60 18.64 -11.00
CA VAL A 100 8.59 19.48 -11.68
C VAL A 100 8.89 18.99 -13.10
N GLN A 101 9.44 19.86 -13.93
CA GLN A 101 10.07 19.48 -15.18
C GLN A 101 11.22 18.49 -14.91
N HIS A 102 11.03 17.20 -15.25
CA HIS A 102 11.96 16.12 -14.88
C HIS A 102 13.38 16.30 -15.42
N SER A 103 13.59 17.06 -16.50
CA SER A 103 14.92 17.35 -17.05
C SER A 103 15.80 18.15 -16.10
N LEU A 104 15.22 18.88 -15.14
CA LEU A 104 15.95 19.65 -14.13
C LEU A 104 16.62 18.76 -13.08
N LEU A 105 16.27 17.48 -12.99
CA LEU A 105 16.90 16.52 -12.09
C LEU A 105 18.29 16.06 -12.58
N ARG A 106 18.70 16.45 -13.80
CA ARG A 106 20.04 16.11 -14.31
C ARG A 106 21.14 16.72 -13.44
N GLY A 107 22.10 15.88 -13.05
CA GLY A 107 23.18 16.27 -12.14
C GLY A 107 22.77 16.35 -10.67
N TRP A 108 21.55 15.90 -10.31
CA TRP A 108 21.12 15.74 -8.92
C TRP A 108 21.15 14.26 -8.52
N THR A 109 21.62 14.00 -7.30
CA THR A 109 21.43 12.72 -6.61
C THR A 109 20.07 12.74 -5.94
N LEU A 110 19.13 11.96 -6.45
CA LEU A 110 17.78 11.88 -5.90
C LEU A 110 17.74 10.79 -4.82
N VAL A 111 17.39 11.17 -3.60
CA VAL A 111 17.16 10.24 -2.50
C VAL A 111 15.68 10.27 -2.16
N ILE A 112 14.99 9.14 -2.31
CA ILE A 112 13.58 8.98 -1.98
C ILE A 112 13.51 8.23 -0.66
N ASP A 113 12.97 8.86 0.38
CA ASP A 113 12.71 8.18 1.64
C ASP A 113 11.31 7.56 1.62
N GLU A 114 11.22 6.31 2.03
CA GLU A 114 10.09 5.40 1.83
C GLU A 114 9.77 5.12 0.36
N VAL A 115 9.22 3.94 0.10
CA VAL A 115 8.89 3.49 -1.27
C VAL A 115 7.83 4.43 -1.88
N PRO A 116 8.07 4.98 -3.08
CA PRO A 116 7.11 5.87 -3.71
C PRO A 116 5.91 5.09 -4.23
N LYS A 117 4.74 5.73 -4.17
CA LYS A 117 3.51 5.17 -4.73
C LYS A 117 3.57 5.23 -6.26
N VAL A 118 3.66 4.07 -6.90
CA VAL A 118 3.74 3.93 -8.37
C VAL A 118 2.40 3.65 -9.03
N ILE A 119 1.40 3.23 -8.26
CA ILE A 119 0.07 2.92 -8.76
C ILE A 119 -1.01 3.19 -7.72
N ASP A 120 -2.20 3.57 -8.18
CA ASP A 120 -3.39 3.65 -7.36
C ASP A 120 -4.64 3.03 -7.98
N TYR A 121 -5.57 2.66 -7.10
CA TYR A 121 -6.86 2.07 -7.44
C TYR A 121 -7.99 2.92 -6.83
N PRO A 122 -8.21 4.17 -7.30
CA PRO A 122 -9.26 5.00 -6.76
C PRO A 122 -10.64 4.37 -7.02
N ASP A 123 -11.52 4.47 -6.01
CA ASP A 123 -12.90 3.97 -6.05
C ASP A 123 -13.86 5.08 -5.60
N PHE A 124 -14.66 5.58 -6.54
CA PHE A 124 -15.61 6.66 -6.35
C PHE A 124 -17.03 6.09 -6.31
N ALA A 125 -17.64 6.07 -5.12
CA ALA A 125 -19.05 5.75 -4.98
C ALA A 125 -19.89 6.98 -5.33
N LEU A 126 -20.52 6.99 -6.50
CA LEU A 126 -21.36 8.09 -6.98
C LEU A 126 -22.83 7.80 -6.75
N ASN A 127 -23.53 8.73 -6.11
CA ASN A 127 -24.98 8.69 -6.03
C ASN A 127 -25.61 8.99 -7.42
N PRO A 128 -26.90 8.70 -7.64
CA PRO A 128 -27.54 8.89 -8.95
C PRO A 128 -27.41 10.30 -9.53
N THR A 129 -27.45 11.35 -8.69
CA THR A 129 -27.34 12.75 -9.15
C THR A 129 -25.94 13.08 -9.62
N GLU A 130 -24.91 12.72 -8.86
CA GLU A 130 -23.52 12.91 -9.26
C GLU A 130 -23.16 12.07 -10.49
N LEU A 131 -23.64 10.83 -10.51
CA LEU A 131 -23.44 9.92 -11.63
C LEU A 131 -24.05 10.48 -12.92
N SER A 132 -25.28 11.00 -12.87
CA SER A 132 -25.91 11.60 -14.06
C SER A 132 -25.04 12.69 -14.66
N ARG A 133 -24.46 13.57 -13.83
CA ARG A 133 -23.56 14.63 -14.29
C ARG A 133 -22.31 14.09 -14.97
N VAL A 134 -21.74 12.99 -14.47
CA VAL A 134 -20.60 12.33 -15.14
C VAL A 134 -21.04 11.77 -16.49
N LEU A 135 -22.16 11.05 -16.51
CA LEU A 135 -22.71 10.40 -17.72
C LEU A 135 -23.23 11.39 -18.79
N ASP A 136 -23.54 12.63 -18.42
CA ASP A 136 -23.90 13.67 -19.40
C ASP A 136 -22.75 13.93 -20.38
N TYR A 137 -21.50 13.80 -19.93
CA TYR A 137 -20.29 14.05 -20.73
C TYR A 137 -19.51 12.78 -21.13
N THR A 138 -19.90 11.62 -20.62
CA THR A 138 -19.22 10.36 -20.89
C THR A 138 -20.13 9.32 -21.52
N GLU A 139 -19.56 8.42 -22.29
CA GLU A 139 -20.22 7.21 -22.77
C GLU A 139 -19.68 5.97 -22.05
N GLU A 140 -20.55 4.99 -21.84
CA GLU A 140 -20.21 3.70 -21.24
C GLU A 140 -20.24 2.61 -22.31
N THR A 141 -19.14 1.89 -22.47
CA THR A 141 -19.01 0.73 -23.36
C THR A 141 -18.27 -0.39 -22.63
N ASN A 142 -18.85 -1.59 -22.57
CA ASN A 142 -18.24 -2.76 -21.91
C ASN A 142 -17.78 -2.51 -20.45
N GLY A 143 -18.47 -1.65 -19.71
CA GLY A 143 -18.14 -1.33 -18.31
C GLY A 143 -16.93 -0.41 -18.13
N GLN A 144 -16.52 0.30 -19.17
CA GLN A 144 -15.52 1.37 -19.13
C GLN A 144 -16.17 2.69 -19.57
N LEU A 145 -15.63 3.82 -19.11
CA LEU A 145 -16.07 5.16 -19.44
C LEU A 145 -15.09 5.83 -20.40
N TRP A 146 -15.63 6.62 -21.33
CA TRP A 146 -14.91 7.54 -22.20
C TRP A 146 -15.59 8.90 -22.22
N ILE A 147 -14.83 9.97 -22.37
CA ILE A 147 -15.42 11.29 -22.62
C ILE A 147 -15.94 11.32 -24.05
N LYS A 148 -17.19 11.74 -24.25
CA LYS A 148 -17.77 11.96 -25.58
C LYS A 148 -16.94 12.99 -26.33
N ASP A 149 -16.64 12.75 -27.60
CA ASP A 149 -15.72 13.60 -28.36
C ASP A 149 -16.14 15.07 -28.37
N GLU A 150 -17.43 15.36 -28.51
CA GLU A 150 -18.01 16.69 -28.48
C GLU A 150 -17.91 17.39 -27.11
N SER A 151 -17.69 16.61 -26.04
CA SER A 151 -17.63 17.10 -24.66
C SER A 151 -16.21 17.33 -24.16
N LYS A 152 -15.17 16.93 -24.90
CA LYS A 152 -13.76 17.00 -24.45
C LYS A 152 -13.33 18.39 -23.99
N GLN A 153 -13.62 19.43 -24.77
CA GLN A 153 -13.25 20.81 -24.41
C GLN A 153 -14.00 21.28 -23.16
N ILE A 154 -15.30 21.03 -23.09
CA ILE A 154 -16.15 21.40 -21.95
C ILE A 154 -15.65 20.73 -20.67
N VAL A 155 -15.33 19.44 -20.74
CA VAL A 155 -14.80 18.68 -19.60
C VAL A 155 -13.45 19.22 -19.16
N SER A 156 -12.56 19.56 -20.10
CA SER A 156 -11.28 20.22 -19.80
C SER A 156 -11.49 21.54 -19.05
N ASP A 157 -12.39 22.40 -19.54
CA ASP A 157 -12.68 23.70 -18.93
C ASP A 157 -13.29 23.54 -17.52
N GLN A 158 -14.15 22.53 -17.32
CA GLN A 158 -14.71 22.21 -16.00
C GLN A 158 -13.63 21.74 -15.01
N VAL A 159 -12.71 20.87 -15.43
CA VAL A 159 -11.60 20.41 -14.59
C VAL A 159 -10.68 21.58 -14.23
N ASN A 160 -10.39 22.47 -15.17
CA ASN A 160 -9.59 23.67 -14.91
C ASN A 160 -10.29 24.64 -13.95
N THR A 161 -11.60 24.84 -14.12
CA THR A 161 -12.41 25.66 -13.20
C THR A 161 -12.47 25.06 -11.80
N ASN A 162 -12.60 23.73 -11.68
CA ASN A 162 -12.58 23.04 -10.39
C ASN A 162 -11.21 23.15 -9.69
N ARG A 163 -10.10 23.11 -10.45
CA ARG A 163 -8.76 23.39 -9.92
C ARG A 163 -8.64 24.82 -9.43
N ALA A 164 -9.15 25.80 -10.18
CA ALA A 164 -9.16 27.20 -9.77
C ALA A 164 -10.01 27.43 -8.51
N ASP A 165 -11.19 26.80 -8.43
CA ASP A 165 -12.07 26.83 -7.24
C ASP A 165 -11.41 26.21 -6.01
N SER A 166 -10.76 25.05 -6.18
CA SER A 166 -9.97 24.41 -5.11
C SER A 166 -8.79 25.26 -4.64
N ALA A 167 -8.30 26.18 -5.48
CA ALA A 167 -7.28 27.18 -5.14
C ALA A 167 -7.88 28.50 -4.60
N GLY A 168 -9.20 28.60 -4.44
CA GLY A 168 -9.90 29.79 -3.95
C GLY A 168 -10.10 30.90 -5.00
N ILE A 169 -9.95 30.58 -6.29
CA ILE A 169 -9.91 31.53 -7.42
C ILE A 169 -11.16 31.36 -8.33
N GLY A 170 -12.05 30.41 -8.04
CA GLY A 170 -13.23 30.10 -8.87
C GLY A 170 -14.45 29.67 -8.06
N CYS A 171 -15.48 29.17 -8.76
CA CYS A 171 -16.66 28.52 -8.16
C CYS A 171 -17.13 27.40 -9.09
N SER A 172 -16.96 26.14 -8.68
CA SER A 172 -17.27 24.96 -9.47
C SER A 172 -18.54 24.27 -8.97
N THR A 173 -19.38 23.81 -9.89
CA THR A 173 -20.55 22.97 -9.58
C THR A 173 -20.24 21.47 -9.59
N LEU A 174 -18.98 21.13 -9.92
CA LEU A 174 -18.50 19.75 -10.04
C LEU A 174 -17.99 19.24 -8.69
N SER A 175 -18.43 18.06 -8.27
CA SER A 175 -17.89 17.45 -7.05
C SER A 175 -16.44 17.01 -7.26
N THR A 176 -15.66 16.96 -6.19
CA THR A 176 -14.24 16.56 -6.23
C THR A 176 -14.05 15.18 -6.88
N SER A 177 -14.96 14.23 -6.64
CA SER A 177 -14.95 12.91 -7.25
C SER A 177 -15.15 12.98 -8.77
N ALA A 178 -16.14 13.74 -9.23
CA ALA A 178 -16.44 13.89 -10.66
C ALA A 178 -15.30 14.63 -11.40
N ALA A 179 -14.75 15.68 -10.79
CA ALA A 179 -13.58 16.39 -11.32
C ALA A 179 -12.37 15.47 -11.46
N HIS A 180 -12.16 14.60 -10.48
CA HIS A 180 -11.07 13.62 -10.53
C HIS A 180 -11.30 12.57 -11.64
N ILE A 181 -12.52 12.02 -11.76
CA ILE A 181 -12.86 11.08 -12.84
C ILE A 181 -12.59 11.70 -14.22
N PHE A 182 -13.05 12.93 -14.44
CA PHE A 182 -12.79 13.65 -15.69
C PHE A 182 -11.31 13.90 -15.93
N ARG A 183 -10.53 14.27 -14.90
CA ARG A 183 -9.07 14.38 -15.01
C ARG A 183 -8.44 13.07 -15.47
N LEU A 184 -8.86 11.94 -14.90
CA LEU A 184 -8.34 10.62 -15.26
C LEU A 184 -8.67 10.29 -16.72
N LEU A 185 -9.91 10.50 -17.15
CA LEU A 185 -10.34 10.29 -18.52
C LEU A 185 -9.62 11.20 -19.54
N LEU A 186 -9.41 12.48 -19.21
CA LEU A 186 -8.64 13.41 -20.04
C LEU A 186 -7.17 13.01 -20.18
N CYS A 187 -6.61 12.36 -19.15
CA CYS A 187 -5.26 11.79 -19.17
C CYS A 187 -5.21 10.38 -19.77
N GLU A 188 -6.28 9.93 -20.42
CA GLU A 188 -6.39 8.59 -21.03
C GLU A 188 -6.17 7.44 -20.03
N VAL A 189 -6.40 7.68 -18.74
CA VAL A 189 -6.35 6.65 -17.70
C VAL A 189 -7.58 5.76 -17.84
N PRO A 190 -7.45 4.42 -17.79
CA PRO A 190 -8.59 3.52 -17.83
C PRO A 190 -9.52 3.74 -16.64
N VAL A 191 -10.77 4.10 -16.91
CA VAL A 191 -11.82 4.29 -15.91
C VAL A 191 -12.95 3.29 -16.13
N PHE A 192 -13.17 2.41 -15.17
CA PHE A 192 -14.20 1.39 -15.17
C PHE A 192 -15.42 1.84 -14.37
N ILE A 193 -16.60 1.38 -14.76
CA ILE A 193 -17.84 1.63 -14.04
C ILE A 193 -18.58 0.33 -13.76
N ASP A 194 -18.98 0.14 -12.50
CA ASP A 194 -19.71 -1.05 -12.06
C ASP A 194 -21.21 -0.97 -12.43
N GLN A 195 -21.89 -2.11 -12.39
CA GLN A 195 -23.34 -2.15 -12.46
C GLN A 195 -23.98 -1.45 -11.24
N PRO A 196 -25.18 -0.86 -11.39
CA PRO A 196 -25.87 -0.17 -10.30
C PRO A 196 -26.17 -1.10 -9.12
N GLN A 197 -25.93 -0.57 -7.91
CA GLN A 197 -26.40 -1.20 -6.68
C GLN A 197 -27.90 -0.99 -6.49
N LYS A 198 -28.49 -1.65 -5.48
CA LYS A 198 -29.95 -1.60 -5.22
C LYS A 198 -30.48 -0.19 -4.94
N ASP A 199 -29.64 0.68 -4.41
CA ASP A 199 -29.92 2.09 -4.10
C ASP A 199 -29.59 3.05 -5.27
N GLY A 200 -29.20 2.51 -6.42
CA GLY A 200 -28.81 3.28 -7.61
C GLY A 200 -27.38 3.84 -7.55
N VAL A 201 -26.63 3.62 -6.46
CA VAL A 201 -25.22 4.01 -6.37
C VAL A 201 -24.40 3.17 -7.35
N ARG A 202 -23.50 3.83 -8.08
CA ARG A 202 -22.50 3.16 -8.93
C ARG A 202 -21.10 3.51 -8.47
N HIS A 203 -20.23 2.52 -8.53
CA HIS A 203 -18.81 2.73 -8.29
C HIS A 203 -18.10 3.00 -9.62
N VAL A 204 -17.38 4.11 -9.70
CA VAL A 204 -16.47 4.45 -10.79
C VAL A 204 -15.05 4.29 -10.28
N ARG A 205 -14.21 3.58 -11.02
CA ARG A 205 -12.90 3.12 -10.58
C ARG A 205 -11.86 3.38 -11.63
N ALA A 206 -10.62 3.58 -11.24
CA ALA A 206 -9.54 3.71 -12.21
C ALA A 206 -8.30 2.92 -11.78
N VAL A 207 -7.37 2.78 -12.72
CA VAL A 207 -6.03 2.28 -12.47
C VAL A 207 -5.06 3.41 -12.79
N GLU A 208 -4.70 4.20 -11.79
CA GLU A 208 -3.85 5.38 -11.95
C GLU A 208 -2.38 4.99 -11.79
N GLU A 209 -1.71 4.75 -12.92
CA GLU A 209 -0.27 4.52 -12.95
C GLU A 209 0.49 5.84 -12.85
N CYS A 210 1.41 5.95 -11.91
CA CYS A 210 2.24 7.13 -11.68
C CYS A 210 3.49 7.09 -12.57
N LEU A 211 3.27 7.16 -13.89
CA LEU A 211 4.32 6.97 -14.91
C LEU A 211 5.46 8.01 -14.83
N ASP A 212 5.20 9.17 -14.22
CA ASP A 212 6.20 10.23 -14.01
C ASP A 212 7.44 9.73 -13.28
N TRP A 213 7.27 8.78 -12.35
CA TRP A 213 8.39 8.24 -11.59
C TRP A 213 9.46 7.66 -12.51
N TRP A 214 9.08 6.97 -13.58
CA TRP A 214 10.07 6.35 -14.46
C TRP A 214 10.91 7.40 -15.22
N HIS A 215 10.34 8.56 -15.51
CA HIS A 215 11.07 9.70 -16.07
C HIS A 215 11.94 10.41 -15.03
N VAL A 216 11.41 10.63 -13.83
CA VAL A 216 12.15 11.17 -12.68
C VAL A 216 13.40 10.33 -12.38
N LEU A 217 13.24 9.00 -12.28
CA LEU A 217 14.32 8.08 -11.90
C LEU A 217 15.36 7.94 -13.02
N SER A 218 14.96 8.05 -14.30
CA SER A 218 15.90 7.94 -15.44
C SER A 218 16.71 9.23 -15.68
N LEU A 219 16.15 10.39 -15.37
CA LEU A 219 16.79 11.70 -15.62
C LEU A 219 17.67 12.20 -14.48
N ALA A 220 17.47 11.70 -13.26
CA ALA A 220 18.39 11.95 -12.15
C ALA A 220 19.80 11.40 -12.46
N GLU A 221 20.82 12.01 -11.84
CA GLU A 221 22.20 11.53 -12.01
C GLU A 221 22.35 10.14 -11.39
N GLU A 222 21.87 10.02 -10.16
CA GLU A 222 21.85 8.81 -9.35
C GLU A 222 20.59 8.80 -8.49
N VAL A 223 20.04 7.62 -8.21
CA VAL A 223 18.80 7.46 -7.46
C VAL A 223 19.01 6.47 -6.33
N HIS A 224 18.62 6.88 -5.12
CA HIS A 224 18.56 6.02 -3.95
C HIS A 224 17.13 5.95 -3.41
N VAL A 225 16.66 4.75 -3.07
CA VAL A 225 15.40 4.53 -2.37
C VAL A 225 15.71 3.97 -0.99
N LEU A 226 15.36 4.72 0.06
CA LEU A 226 15.48 4.28 1.45
C LEU A 226 14.17 3.60 1.83
N ALA A 227 14.21 2.31 2.16
CA ALA A 227 12.98 1.55 2.40
C ALA A 227 13.13 0.56 3.55
N ALA A 228 11.99 0.19 4.15
CA ALA A 228 11.92 -0.96 5.04
C ALA A 228 11.96 -2.27 4.24
N ASN A 229 11.27 -2.31 3.11
CA ASN A 229 11.29 -3.41 2.15
C ASN A 229 10.93 -2.83 0.78
N ILE A 230 11.40 -3.49 -0.28
CA ILE A 230 10.90 -3.28 -1.65
C ILE A 230 10.52 -4.61 -2.31
N THR A 231 11.09 -5.71 -1.81
CA THR A 231 11.01 -7.02 -2.44
C THR A 231 9.59 -7.53 -2.42
N GLY A 232 9.11 -7.97 -3.59
CA GLY A 232 7.76 -8.47 -3.78
C GLY A 232 6.68 -7.41 -3.65
N GLY A 233 7.02 -6.11 -3.63
CA GLY A 233 6.07 -4.99 -3.62
C GLY A 233 5.76 -4.44 -5.01
N GLU A 234 4.76 -3.55 -5.09
CA GLU A 234 4.34 -2.91 -6.35
C GLU A 234 5.49 -2.11 -6.99
N PHE A 235 6.27 -1.36 -6.19
CA PHE A 235 7.39 -0.57 -6.71
C PHE A 235 8.44 -1.44 -7.43
N GLU A 236 8.88 -2.54 -6.81
CA GLU A 236 9.86 -3.43 -7.44
C GLU A 236 9.31 -4.05 -8.73
N LEU A 237 8.06 -4.52 -8.70
CA LEU A 237 7.42 -5.12 -9.85
C LEU A 237 7.34 -4.13 -11.02
N PHE A 238 6.77 -2.94 -10.81
CA PHE A 238 6.62 -1.96 -11.88
C PHE A 238 7.96 -1.39 -12.34
N ALA A 239 8.91 -1.15 -11.44
CA ALA A 239 10.25 -0.71 -11.84
C ALA A 239 10.90 -1.72 -12.79
N ARG A 240 10.82 -3.03 -12.51
CA ARG A 240 11.32 -4.09 -13.40
C ARG A 240 10.58 -4.16 -14.73
N LEU A 241 9.25 -4.01 -14.72
CA LEU A 241 8.44 -3.95 -15.95
C LEU A 241 8.83 -2.74 -16.83
N HIS A 242 9.31 -1.67 -16.22
CA HIS A 242 9.87 -0.49 -16.89
C HIS A 242 11.40 -0.59 -17.14
N GLY A 243 11.99 -1.76 -16.91
CA GLY A 243 13.38 -2.11 -17.26
C GLY A 243 14.43 -1.76 -16.19
N PHE A 244 14.05 -1.18 -15.05
CA PHE A 244 15.01 -0.84 -14.00
C PHE A 244 15.57 -2.08 -13.31
N THR A 245 16.80 -1.95 -12.83
CA THR A 245 17.50 -2.94 -11.99
C THR A 245 17.82 -2.33 -10.63
N PHE A 246 18.16 -3.17 -9.66
CA PHE A 246 18.43 -2.75 -8.29
C PHE A 246 19.87 -3.06 -7.88
N LYS A 247 20.48 -2.15 -7.13
CA LYS A 247 21.79 -2.33 -6.49
C LYS A 247 21.73 -1.86 -5.05
N GLU A 248 22.61 -2.38 -4.21
CA GLU A 248 22.72 -1.92 -2.83
C GLU A 248 23.24 -0.48 -2.77
N SER A 249 22.58 0.35 -1.97
CA SER A 249 22.92 1.75 -1.73
C SER A 249 24.02 1.89 -0.68
N ILE A 250 24.89 2.89 -0.85
CA ILE A 250 25.85 3.31 0.18
C ILE A 250 25.19 3.79 1.49
N PHE A 251 23.88 4.08 1.46
CA PHE A 251 23.10 4.48 2.63
C PHE A 251 22.46 3.29 3.37
N ALA A 252 22.72 2.05 2.94
CA ALA A 252 22.30 0.87 3.66
C ALA A 252 23.11 0.76 4.97
N PRO A 253 22.49 0.87 6.15
CA PRO A 253 23.19 0.62 7.41
C PRO A 253 23.53 -0.87 7.54
N GLU A 254 24.48 -1.18 8.43
CA GLU A 254 24.72 -2.58 8.82
C GLU A 254 23.42 -3.23 9.31
N SER A 255 23.28 -4.53 9.03
CA SER A 255 22.10 -5.31 9.38
C SER A 255 21.93 -5.42 10.90
N GLY A 256 21.17 -4.49 11.47
CA GLY A 256 20.71 -4.54 12.86
C GLY A 256 19.51 -5.48 13.03
N HIS A 257 19.53 -6.31 14.06
CA HIS A 257 18.40 -7.13 14.47
C HIS A 257 17.71 -6.52 15.70
N TYR A 258 16.39 -6.63 15.74
CA TYR A 258 15.64 -6.26 16.94
C TYR A 258 15.96 -7.22 18.08
N THR A 259 16.21 -6.68 19.27
CA THR A 259 16.64 -7.44 20.45
C THR A 259 15.48 -7.81 21.38
N SER A 260 14.35 -7.10 21.29
CA SER A 260 13.16 -7.36 22.10
C SER A 260 12.60 -8.78 21.86
N PRO A 261 12.21 -9.52 22.90
CA PRO A 261 11.44 -10.75 22.74
C PRO A 261 10.07 -10.46 22.14
N VAL A 262 9.71 -11.14 21.05
CA VAL A 262 8.45 -10.88 20.32
C VAL A 262 7.53 -12.09 20.38
N THR A 263 6.27 -11.85 20.77
CA THR A 263 5.18 -12.83 20.56
C THR A 263 4.14 -12.26 19.60
N ILE A 264 3.84 -13.00 18.54
CA ILE A 264 2.86 -12.64 17.52
C ILE A 264 1.61 -13.50 17.73
N TYR A 265 0.46 -12.85 17.87
CA TYR A 265 -0.85 -13.46 18.07
C TYR A 265 -1.73 -13.19 16.83
N PRO A 266 -1.83 -14.15 15.90
CA PRO A 266 -2.77 -14.04 14.79
C PRO A 266 -4.23 -13.99 15.30
N ILE A 267 -5.01 -13.05 14.78
CA ILE A 267 -6.44 -12.90 15.05
C ILE A 267 -7.22 -14.01 14.34
N MET A 268 -6.89 -14.26 13.07
CA MET A 268 -7.52 -15.33 12.31
C MET A 268 -6.88 -16.69 12.63
N PRO A 269 -7.67 -17.79 12.68
CA PRO A 269 -7.13 -19.13 12.80
C PRO A 269 -6.19 -19.51 11.65
N LYS A 270 -5.28 -20.45 11.89
CA LYS A 270 -4.31 -20.93 10.89
C LYS A 270 -4.98 -21.28 9.56
N GLY A 271 -4.38 -20.84 8.46
CA GLY A 271 -4.90 -21.02 7.10
C GLY A 271 -6.15 -20.19 6.75
N GLN A 272 -6.69 -19.37 7.66
CA GLN A 272 -7.77 -18.44 7.34
C GLN A 272 -7.25 -17.04 7.04
N ILE A 273 -7.82 -16.43 6.00
CA ILE A 273 -7.50 -15.05 5.60
C ILE A 273 -8.38 -14.06 6.36
N PHE A 274 -7.77 -13.00 6.87
CA PHE A 274 -8.44 -11.82 7.42
C PHE A 274 -9.08 -11.02 6.30
N SER A 275 -10.33 -10.60 6.44
CA SER A 275 -10.98 -9.74 5.45
C SER A 275 -12.01 -8.81 6.07
N LYS A 276 -12.22 -7.65 5.45
CA LYS A 276 -13.28 -6.70 5.84
C LYS A 276 -14.64 -7.39 5.96
N ALA A 277 -14.98 -8.27 5.02
CA ALA A 277 -16.25 -8.98 5.02
C ALA A 277 -16.41 -9.91 6.24
N LYS A 278 -15.35 -10.66 6.60
CA LYS A 278 -15.38 -11.51 7.80
C LYS A 278 -15.46 -10.69 9.08
N MET A 279 -14.68 -9.62 9.18
CA MET A 279 -14.64 -8.79 10.39
C MET A 279 -15.93 -8.00 10.62
N ASN A 280 -16.65 -7.63 9.55
CA ASN A 280 -17.96 -6.97 9.63
C ASN A 280 -19.14 -7.95 9.74
N ALA A 281 -18.89 -9.26 9.75
CA ALA A 281 -19.94 -10.25 9.91
C ALA A 281 -20.61 -10.07 11.28
N ASP A 282 -21.93 -10.09 11.27
CA ASP A 282 -22.73 -10.05 12.50
C ASP A 282 -22.49 -11.33 13.31
N GLN A 283 -22.19 -11.10 14.59
CA GLN A 283 -22.27 -12.06 15.67
C GLN A 283 -23.38 -11.55 16.58
N GLU A 284 -24.12 -12.45 17.23
CA GLU A 284 -25.37 -12.18 17.98
C GLU A 284 -25.70 -10.70 18.27
N ASN A 285 -24.86 -10.00 19.05
CA ASN A 285 -25.04 -8.57 19.38
C ASN A 285 -23.86 -7.64 18.99
N ASN A 286 -22.84 -8.12 18.26
CA ASN A 286 -21.61 -7.37 17.96
C ASN A 286 -21.03 -7.73 16.58
N LYS A 287 -20.15 -6.88 16.05
CA LYS A 287 -19.33 -7.27 14.90
C LYS A 287 -18.17 -8.17 15.33
N LEU A 288 -17.68 -9.02 14.44
CA LEU A 288 -16.52 -9.86 14.76
C LEU A 288 -15.28 -9.04 15.16
N TYR A 289 -15.10 -7.83 14.61
CA TYR A 289 -14.01 -6.94 15.04
C TYR A 289 -14.15 -6.46 16.48
N ASP A 290 -15.38 -6.25 16.99
CA ASP A 290 -15.59 -5.85 18.38
C ASP A 290 -15.22 -7.01 19.31
N LEU A 291 -15.69 -8.22 19.00
CA LEU A 291 -15.36 -9.42 19.78
C LEU A 291 -13.87 -9.75 19.77
N ALA A 292 -13.21 -9.62 18.61
CA ALA A 292 -11.77 -9.80 18.50
C ALA A 292 -11.02 -8.78 19.37
N LEU A 293 -11.43 -7.51 19.31
CA LEU A 293 -10.82 -6.46 20.12
C LEU A 293 -11.06 -6.68 21.62
N ASP A 294 -12.28 -7.03 22.04
CA ASP A 294 -12.61 -7.33 23.43
C ASP A 294 -11.77 -8.50 23.95
N THR A 295 -11.63 -9.56 23.15
CA THR A 295 -10.83 -10.74 23.50
C THR A 295 -9.35 -10.36 23.66
N ILE A 296 -8.80 -9.56 22.75
CA ILE A 296 -7.42 -9.07 22.83
C ILE A 296 -7.25 -8.23 24.10
N LEU A 297 -8.19 -7.31 24.37
CA LEU A 297 -8.10 -6.41 25.50
C LEU A 297 -8.24 -7.10 26.87
N MET A 298 -8.74 -8.33 26.92
CA MET A 298 -8.70 -9.16 28.13
C MET A 298 -7.30 -9.73 28.41
N GLU A 299 -6.46 -9.86 27.37
CA GLU A 299 -5.11 -10.43 27.46
C GLU A 299 -4.00 -9.35 27.56
N THR A 300 -4.34 -8.10 27.23
CA THR A 300 -3.45 -6.95 27.35
C THR A 300 -3.49 -6.37 28.76
N SER A 301 -2.31 -6.03 29.28
CA SER A 301 -2.14 -5.40 30.58
C SER A 301 -1.86 -3.89 30.48
N SER A 302 -1.68 -3.37 29.27
CA SER A 302 -1.38 -1.96 29.01
C SER A 302 -2.43 -1.31 28.11
N LYS A 303 -2.16 -0.09 27.63
CA LYS A 303 -2.95 0.59 26.61
C LYS A 303 -2.30 0.35 25.23
N PRO A 304 -2.69 -0.70 24.49
CA PRO A 304 -2.05 -1.05 23.23
C PRO A 304 -2.28 0.01 22.14
N LEU A 305 -1.35 0.09 21.20
CA LEU A 305 -1.54 0.84 19.96
C LEU A 305 -2.56 0.12 19.08
N LEU A 306 -3.57 0.83 18.56
CA LEU A 306 -4.56 0.28 17.65
C LEU A 306 -4.44 0.93 16.27
N PHE A 307 -4.13 0.10 15.27
CA PHE A 307 -4.12 0.46 13.85
C PHE A 307 -5.35 -0.16 13.20
N ALA A 308 -6.27 0.67 12.71
CA ALA A 308 -7.51 0.17 12.12
C ALA A 308 -7.96 1.02 10.93
N ASN A 309 -8.60 0.40 9.93
CA ASN A 309 -9.26 1.15 8.86
C ASN A 309 -10.49 1.90 9.40
N LYS A 310 -10.91 2.96 8.70
CA LYS A 310 -12.11 3.77 9.04
C LYS A 310 -13.42 2.98 9.14
N TRP A 311 -13.51 1.79 8.55
CA TRP A 311 -14.69 0.93 8.63
C TRP A 311 -14.81 0.20 9.98
N VAL A 312 -13.74 0.13 10.78
CA VAL A 312 -13.77 -0.39 12.14
C VAL A 312 -14.31 0.71 13.06
N ARG A 313 -15.60 0.64 13.41
CA ARG A 313 -16.25 1.57 14.34
C ARG A 313 -16.33 0.93 15.71
N HIS A 314 -15.18 0.75 16.36
CA HIS A 314 -15.09 0.09 17.66
C HIS A 314 -15.62 0.96 18.81
N LYS A 315 -16.09 0.31 19.87
CA LYS A 315 -16.63 0.95 21.08
C LYS A 315 -15.54 1.32 22.10
N GLU A 316 -14.40 0.64 22.06
CA GLU A 316 -13.32 0.68 23.07
C GLU A 316 -12.35 1.87 22.97
N LYS A 317 -12.85 3.11 22.89
CA LYS A 317 -12.00 4.30 22.67
C LYS A 317 -11.04 4.63 23.82
N GLY A 318 -11.36 4.23 25.06
CA GLY A 318 -10.55 4.54 26.25
C GLY A 318 -9.40 3.57 26.52
N ARG A 319 -9.53 2.31 26.06
CA ARG A 319 -8.62 1.20 26.39
C ARG A 319 -7.48 1.01 25.38
N VAL A 320 -7.53 1.71 24.26
CA VAL A 320 -6.53 1.66 23.19
C VAL A 320 -6.03 3.06 22.88
N GLN A 321 -4.82 3.14 22.33
CA GLN A 321 -4.31 4.36 21.71
C GLN A 321 -4.44 4.23 20.20
N GLN A 322 -5.44 4.90 19.62
CA GLN A 322 -5.65 4.84 18.17
C GLN A 322 -4.52 5.58 17.44
N VAL A 323 -3.87 4.89 16.50
CA VAL A 323 -2.80 5.44 15.66
C VAL A 323 -3.29 5.45 14.21
N PRO A 324 -3.08 6.53 13.45
CA PRO A 324 -3.38 6.53 12.02
C PRO A 324 -2.60 5.43 11.30
N MET A 325 -3.21 4.83 10.28
CA MET A 325 -2.54 3.79 9.47
C MET A 325 -1.28 4.33 8.78
N ASP A 326 -1.37 5.55 8.24
CA ASP A 326 -0.17 6.29 7.83
C ASP A 326 0.43 6.97 9.06
N CYS A 327 1.34 6.26 9.72
CA CYS A 327 2.04 6.73 10.92
C CYS A 327 3.50 7.13 10.62
N ARG A 328 3.86 7.28 9.34
CA ARG A 328 5.21 7.69 8.94
C ARG A 328 5.55 9.04 9.59
N GLY A 329 6.72 9.11 10.23
CA GLY A 329 7.18 10.30 10.97
C GLY A 329 6.64 10.50 12.39
N LEU A 330 5.73 9.65 12.87
CA LEU A 330 5.25 9.77 14.26
C LEU A 330 6.18 9.05 15.24
N ASN A 331 7.01 9.80 15.97
CA ASN A 331 8.03 9.25 16.88
C ASN A 331 7.57 9.06 18.34
N GLY A 332 6.28 9.22 18.64
CA GLY A 332 5.77 9.27 20.02
C GLY A 332 5.23 7.97 20.61
N TYR A 333 5.52 6.80 20.03
CA TYR A 333 4.91 5.51 20.43
C TYR A 333 5.92 4.43 20.83
N ASP A 334 7.22 4.77 20.86
CA ASP A 334 8.33 3.85 21.12
C ASP A 334 8.42 3.35 22.57
N SER A 335 7.50 3.75 23.44
CA SER A 335 7.32 3.18 24.78
C SER A 335 6.25 2.08 24.84
N ALA A 336 5.39 1.98 23.82
CA ALA A 336 4.30 0.99 23.82
C ALA A 336 4.85 -0.39 23.50
N THR A 337 4.50 -1.42 24.25
CA THR A 337 4.95 -2.80 24.02
C THR A 337 3.91 -3.67 23.30
N GLU A 338 2.73 -3.13 23.02
CA GLU A 338 1.61 -3.87 22.47
C GLU A 338 1.01 -3.15 21.27
N ALA A 339 0.76 -3.87 20.17
CA ALA A 339 0.10 -3.34 18.98
C ALA A 339 -1.00 -4.28 18.46
N ILE A 340 -2.12 -3.70 18.05
CA ILE A 340 -3.28 -4.37 17.49
C ILE A 340 -3.52 -3.88 16.07
N LEU A 341 -3.52 -4.81 15.12
CA LEU A 341 -3.68 -4.53 13.70
C LEU A 341 -5.06 -5.03 13.23
N LEU A 342 -6.02 -4.12 13.11
CA LEU A 342 -7.38 -4.34 12.63
C LEU A 342 -7.63 -3.61 11.31
N PHE A 343 -6.76 -3.84 10.33
CA PHE A 343 -6.94 -3.32 8.98
C PHE A 343 -6.71 -4.41 7.94
N GLY A 344 -7.39 -4.31 6.80
CA GLY A 344 -7.22 -5.21 5.67
C GLY A 344 -6.46 -4.54 4.53
N GLY A 345 -5.82 -5.37 3.70
CA GLY A 345 -5.13 -4.94 2.47
C GLY A 345 -5.23 -5.98 1.36
N ASN A 346 -6.24 -6.85 1.40
CA ASN A 346 -6.54 -7.73 0.27
C ASN A 346 -7.22 -6.92 -0.83
N PRO A 347 -6.96 -7.25 -2.11
CA PRO A 347 -7.68 -6.62 -3.21
C PRO A 347 -9.17 -6.91 -3.05
N SER A 348 -9.96 -5.85 -3.09
CA SER A 348 -11.41 -5.96 -3.20
C SER A 348 -11.78 -6.47 -4.59
N PRO A 349 -13.03 -6.93 -4.83
CA PRO A 349 -13.47 -7.35 -6.17
C PRO A 349 -13.25 -6.26 -7.24
N SER A 350 -13.20 -5.03 -6.78
CA SER A 350 -12.85 -3.82 -7.50
C SER A 350 -11.39 -3.78 -7.95
N ASP A 351 -10.48 -3.85 -6.98
CA ASP A 351 -9.04 -3.83 -7.22
C ASP A 351 -8.62 -5.00 -8.11
N MET A 352 -9.30 -6.14 -7.96
CA MET A 352 -9.10 -7.32 -8.82
C MET A 352 -9.29 -7.01 -10.31
N LYS A 353 -10.27 -6.19 -10.70
CA LYS A 353 -10.43 -5.78 -12.11
C LYS A 353 -9.26 -4.92 -12.58
N GLY A 354 -8.77 -4.04 -11.71
CA GLY A 354 -7.58 -3.23 -12.00
C GLY A 354 -6.33 -4.08 -12.15
N LEU A 355 -6.15 -5.06 -11.26
CA LEU A 355 -5.05 -6.03 -11.34
C LEU A 355 -5.15 -6.92 -12.59
N GLU A 356 -6.35 -7.34 -13.01
CA GLU A 356 -6.57 -8.06 -14.27
C GLU A 356 -6.20 -7.20 -15.48
N TYR A 357 -6.56 -5.91 -15.47
CA TYR A 357 -6.17 -4.96 -16.51
C TYR A 357 -4.64 -4.87 -16.61
N LEU A 358 -3.94 -4.66 -15.48
CA LEU A 358 -2.48 -4.54 -15.44
C LEU A 358 -1.78 -5.84 -15.83
N SER A 359 -2.28 -6.98 -15.36
CA SER A 359 -1.78 -8.31 -15.73
C SER A 359 -1.81 -8.50 -17.24
N ARG A 360 -2.91 -8.09 -17.92
CA ARG A 360 -2.99 -8.14 -19.38
C ARG A 360 -2.09 -7.10 -20.06
N LYS A 361 -2.07 -5.86 -19.55
CA LYS A 361 -1.28 -4.75 -20.11
C LYS A 361 0.22 -5.07 -20.14
N TYR A 362 0.71 -5.69 -19.07
CA TYR A 362 2.13 -5.98 -18.86
C TYR A 362 2.49 -7.45 -19.10
N GLU A 363 1.55 -8.27 -19.55
CA GLU A 363 1.73 -9.73 -19.76
C GLU A 363 2.29 -10.45 -18.51
N GLN A 364 1.88 -10.00 -17.32
CA GLN A 364 2.38 -10.49 -16.04
C GLN A 364 1.37 -11.44 -15.39
N ASP A 365 1.87 -12.47 -14.70
CA ASP A 365 1.03 -13.40 -13.94
C ASP A 365 0.16 -12.68 -12.90
N MET A 366 -1.14 -12.99 -12.90
CA MET A 366 -2.13 -12.38 -12.01
C MET A 366 -1.88 -12.66 -10.52
N GLN A 367 -1.24 -13.79 -10.18
CA GLN A 367 -0.80 -14.10 -8.81
C GLN A 367 0.36 -13.20 -8.39
N VAL A 368 1.29 -12.90 -9.30
CA VAL A 368 2.40 -11.96 -9.03
C VAL A 368 1.87 -10.56 -8.79
N MET A 369 0.92 -10.09 -9.61
CA MET A 369 0.24 -8.80 -9.43
C MET A 369 -0.49 -8.73 -8.09
N GLN A 370 -1.23 -9.77 -7.71
CA GLN A 370 -1.91 -9.84 -6.41
C GLN A 370 -0.95 -9.90 -5.23
N ALA A 371 0.15 -10.65 -5.36
CA ALA A 371 1.17 -10.72 -4.31
C ALA A 371 1.79 -9.34 -4.08
N ALA A 372 2.17 -8.63 -5.15
CA ALA A 372 2.69 -7.27 -5.09
C ALA A 372 1.72 -6.31 -4.39
N PHE A 373 0.43 -6.36 -4.76
CA PHE A 373 -0.62 -5.57 -4.11
C PHE A 373 -0.71 -5.86 -2.61
N VAL A 374 -0.74 -7.15 -2.22
CA VAL A 374 -0.85 -7.55 -0.80
C VAL A 374 0.39 -7.14 -0.02
N THR A 375 1.59 -7.25 -0.59
CA THR A 375 2.82 -6.78 0.04
C THR A 375 2.72 -5.28 0.35
N THR A 376 2.42 -4.45 -0.65
CA THR A 376 2.35 -2.99 -0.50
C THR A 376 1.20 -2.53 0.42
N ARG A 377 0.04 -3.21 0.38
CA ARG A 377 -1.19 -2.72 1.03
C ARG A 377 -1.51 -3.41 2.35
N LEU A 378 -0.90 -4.56 2.66
CA LEU A 378 -1.08 -5.30 3.92
C LEU A 378 0.23 -5.52 4.66
N LEU A 379 1.22 -6.15 4.02
CA LEU A 379 2.40 -6.65 4.72
C LEU A 379 3.34 -5.53 5.17
N GLU A 380 3.71 -4.62 4.25
CA GLU A 380 4.56 -3.48 4.56
C GLU A 380 3.91 -2.50 5.56
N PRO A 381 2.62 -2.13 5.43
CA PRO A 381 1.94 -1.35 6.45
C PRO A 381 1.89 -2.05 7.82
N SER A 382 1.80 -3.38 7.86
CA SER A 382 1.82 -4.15 9.11
C SER A 382 3.20 -4.10 9.78
N LEU A 383 4.27 -4.23 9.00
CA LEU A 383 5.65 -4.04 9.49
C LEU A 383 5.85 -2.62 10.04
N GLN A 384 5.44 -1.60 9.29
CA GLN A 384 5.53 -0.21 9.73
C GLN A 384 4.73 0.04 11.03
N ALA A 385 3.54 -0.57 11.17
CA ALA A 385 2.72 -0.44 12.37
C ALA A 385 3.38 -1.08 13.62
N VAL A 386 3.84 -2.33 13.53
CA VAL A 386 4.46 -3.00 14.71
C VAL A 386 5.78 -2.34 15.10
N THR A 387 6.52 -1.79 14.14
CA THR A 387 7.78 -1.06 14.36
C THR A 387 7.58 0.40 14.80
N ARG A 388 6.35 0.78 15.21
CA ARG A 388 6.08 1.98 16.02
C ARG A 388 6.10 1.71 17.51
N THR A 389 6.11 0.44 17.92
CA THR A 389 6.24 0.04 19.32
C THR A 389 7.69 0.17 19.80
N ALA A 390 7.93 -0.20 21.06
CA ALA A 390 9.24 -0.28 21.67
C ALA A 390 10.27 -1.10 20.88
N ILE A 391 9.82 -2.00 20.00
CA ILE A 391 10.73 -2.74 19.12
C ILE A 391 11.56 -1.84 18.20
N ARG A 392 11.06 -0.64 17.85
CA ARG A 392 11.77 0.34 17.00
C ARG A 392 13.15 0.69 17.57
N ARG A 393 13.26 0.65 18.90
CA ARG A 393 14.49 0.86 19.63
C ARG A 393 15.30 -0.43 19.63
N MET A 394 16.40 -0.45 18.89
CA MET A 394 17.28 -1.62 18.76
C MET A 394 17.87 -2.07 20.11
N ASP A 395 17.96 -1.16 21.09
CA ASP A 395 18.43 -1.41 22.45
C ASP A 395 17.32 -1.88 23.42
N SER A 396 16.04 -1.88 22.98
CA SER A 396 14.93 -2.29 23.83
C SER A 396 14.93 -3.80 24.04
N THR A 397 14.99 -4.22 25.31
CA THR A 397 14.82 -5.63 25.72
C THR A 397 13.41 -5.93 26.23
N SER A 398 12.50 -4.95 26.19
CA SER A 398 11.12 -5.12 26.66
C SER A 398 10.38 -6.16 25.82
N PRO A 399 9.68 -7.14 26.43
CA PRO A 399 8.84 -8.05 25.67
C PRO A 399 7.73 -7.30 24.94
N VAL A 400 7.53 -7.60 23.67
CA VAL A 400 6.49 -6.99 22.84
C VAL A 400 5.49 -8.03 22.32
N ARG A 401 4.22 -7.63 22.27
CA ARG A 401 3.09 -8.47 21.83
C ARG A 401 2.39 -7.84 20.64
N PHE A 402 2.32 -8.57 19.53
CA PHE A 402 1.68 -8.08 18.31
C PHE A 402 0.45 -8.92 17.99
N TYR A 403 -0.71 -8.27 17.93
CA TYR A 403 -1.98 -8.88 17.55
C TYR A 403 -2.23 -8.59 16.07
N VAL A 404 -1.91 -9.56 15.22
CA VAL A 404 -1.85 -9.38 13.76
C VAL A 404 -3.02 -10.05 13.06
N GLN A 405 -3.30 -9.63 11.83
CA GLN A 405 -4.47 -10.01 11.07
C GLN A 405 -4.57 -11.53 10.84
N ASP A 406 -3.58 -12.11 10.18
CA ASP A 406 -3.56 -13.52 9.80
C ASP A 406 -2.12 -14.07 9.66
N GLU A 407 -2.02 -15.36 9.29
CA GLU A 407 -0.76 -16.09 9.14
C GLU A 407 0.24 -15.40 8.19
N ARG A 408 -0.23 -14.74 7.13
CA ARG A 408 0.65 -14.11 6.14
C ARG A 408 1.42 -12.95 6.75
N VAL A 409 0.76 -12.16 7.60
CA VAL A 409 1.40 -11.06 8.31
C VAL A 409 2.40 -11.61 9.33
N ALA A 410 2.02 -12.65 10.09
CA ALA A 410 2.92 -13.27 11.05
C ALA A 410 4.21 -13.82 10.40
N GLN A 411 4.05 -14.54 9.29
CA GLN A 411 5.18 -15.07 8.51
C GLN A 411 6.05 -13.97 7.93
N TYR A 412 5.45 -12.98 7.26
CA TYR A 412 6.19 -11.86 6.69
C TYR A 412 7.04 -11.13 7.73
N LEU A 413 6.44 -10.81 8.88
CA LEU A 413 7.16 -10.19 10.00
C LEU A 413 8.36 -11.02 10.46
N MET A 414 8.18 -12.33 10.64
CA MET A 414 9.25 -13.26 11.02
C MET A 414 10.37 -13.31 9.97
N GLU A 415 10.01 -13.49 8.70
CA GLU A 415 10.95 -13.66 7.59
C GLU A 415 11.73 -12.39 7.26
N THR A 416 11.18 -11.22 7.58
CA THR A 416 11.82 -9.94 7.22
C THR A 416 12.77 -9.46 8.31
N TYR A 417 12.28 -9.24 9.54
CA TYR A 417 13.06 -8.60 10.61
C TYR A 417 12.86 -9.22 12.00
N LEU A 418 11.84 -10.06 12.20
CA LEU A 418 11.47 -10.63 13.49
C LEU A 418 11.80 -12.13 13.58
N LEU A 419 13.03 -12.49 13.18
CA LEU A 419 13.50 -13.88 13.01
C LEU A 419 13.29 -14.77 14.26
N HIS A 420 13.30 -14.17 15.46
CA HIS A 420 13.15 -14.86 16.74
C HIS A 420 11.75 -14.74 17.35
N ALA A 421 10.78 -14.20 16.62
CA ALA A 421 9.42 -14.09 17.13
C ALA A 421 8.76 -15.46 17.27
N VAL A 422 7.90 -15.60 18.28
CA VAL A 422 7.09 -16.80 18.51
C VAL A 422 5.65 -16.51 18.09
N ILE A 423 5.08 -17.37 17.24
CA ILE A 423 3.65 -17.29 16.89
C ILE A 423 2.84 -18.07 17.93
N ASP A 424 1.97 -17.37 18.65
CA ASP A 424 0.98 -17.97 19.56
C ASP A 424 -0.44 -17.92 18.96
N TRP A 425 -0.99 -19.10 18.69
CA TRP A 425 -2.33 -19.28 18.13
C TRP A 425 -3.44 -19.31 19.19
N SER A 426 -3.12 -19.19 20.48
CA SER A 426 -4.07 -19.26 21.59
C SER A 426 -5.20 -18.25 21.47
N LEU A 427 -4.91 -17.03 21.01
CA LEU A 427 -5.90 -15.99 20.76
C LEU A 427 -6.91 -16.39 19.69
N SER A 428 -6.45 -16.87 18.53
CA SER A 428 -7.32 -17.22 17.40
C SER A 428 -8.35 -18.30 17.75
N LYS A 429 -8.06 -19.14 18.76
CA LYS A 429 -8.99 -20.17 19.27
C LYS A 429 -10.13 -19.59 20.09
N LYS A 430 -9.94 -18.41 20.69
CA LYS A 430 -10.94 -17.71 21.51
C LYS A 430 -11.90 -16.87 20.67
N ILE A 431 -11.50 -16.51 19.44
CA ILE A 431 -12.30 -15.68 18.54
C ILE A 431 -13.28 -16.57 17.77
N PRO A 432 -14.61 -16.29 17.79
CA PRO A 432 -15.63 -17.13 17.19
C PRO A 432 -15.70 -16.97 15.66
N VAL A 433 -14.63 -17.36 14.97
CA VAL A 433 -14.59 -17.36 13.50
C VAL A 433 -15.30 -18.61 12.99
N LYS A 434 -16.38 -18.44 12.21
CA LYS A 434 -17.02 -19.56 11.50
C LYS A 434 -15.98 -20.25 10.62
N LEU A 435 -15.84 -21.57 10.76
CA LEU A 435 -15.01 -22.38 9.86
C LEU A 435 -15.49 -22.19 8.42
N ASP A 436 -14.56 -21.97 7.49
CA ASP A 436 -14.88 -21.87 6.07
C ASP A 436 -15.47 -23.21 5.60
N GLY A 437 -16.79 -23.23 5.36
CA GLY A 437 -17.52 -24.41 4.91
C GLY A 437 -17.05 -24.94 3.55
N ARG A 438 -16.28 -24.15 2.77
CA ARG A 438 -15.67 -24.59 1.50
C ARG A 438 -14.45 -25.49 1.71
N ARG A 439 -13.85 -25.47 2.91
CA ARG A 439 -12.72 -26.32 3.32
C ARG A 439 -13.13 -27.44 4.26
N LYS A 440 -14.42 -27.59 4.60
CA LYS A 440 -14.87 -28.87 5.16
C LYS A 440 -14.61 -29.93 4.10
N GLU A 441 -13.70 -30.85 4.40
CA GLU A 441 -13.50 -32.02 3.56
C GLU A 441 -14.87 -32.67 3.39
N HIS A 442 -15.35 -32.76 2.14
CA HIS A 442 -16.64 -33.36 1.89
C HIS A 442 -16.56 -34.78 2.46
N PRO A 443 -17.53 -35.25 3.26
CA PRO A 443 -17.44 -36.54 3.96
C PRO A 443 -17.21 -37.73 3.01
N GLN A 444 -17.47 -37.53 1.73
CA GLN A 444 -17.33 -38.53 0.67
C GLN A 444 -16.15 -38.26 -0.27
N LYS A 445 -15.30 -37.25 -0.01
CA LYS A 445 -14.16 -36.89 -0.88
C LYS A 445 -13.17 -38.05 -1.00
N GLN A 446 -12.79 -38.67 0.12
CA GLN A 446 -11.85 -39.80 0.11
C GLN A 446 -12.44 -41.03 -0.57
N ALA A 447 -13.71 -41.35 -0.30
CA ALA A 447 -14.42 -42.44 -0.97
C ALA A 447 -14.55 -42.20 -2.49
N ALA A 448 -14.80 -40.96 -2.91
CA ALA A 448 -14.85 -40.60 -4.32
C ALA A 448 -13.47 -40.75 -4.99
N LEU A 449 -12.40 -40.28 -4.35
CA LEU A 449 -11.03 -40.41 -4.89
C LEU A 449 -10.56 -41.88 -4.96
N ALA A 450 -10.99 -42.74 -4.03
CA ALA A 450 -10.74 -44.18 -4.10
C ALA A 450 -11.41 -44.80 -5.34
N LEU A 451 -12.69 -44.53 -5.57
CA LEU A 451 -13.43 -45.00 -6.76
C LEU A 451 -12.86 -44.45 -8.07
N VAL A 452 -12.30 -43.23 -8.05
CA VAL A 452 -11.58 -42.67 -9.19
C VAL A 452 -10.33 -43.49 -9.51
N LYS A 453 -9.53 -43.86 -8.49
CA LYS A 453 -8.33 -44.69 -8.68
C LYS A 453 -8.66 -46.08 -9.22
N GLU A 454 -9.84 -46.60 -8.91
CA GLU A 454 -10.38 -47.85 -9.44
C GLU A 454 -10.97 -47.73 -10.87
N GLY A 455 -10.89 -46.56 -11.49
CA GLY A 455 -11.34 -46.34 -12.88
C GLY A 455 -12.86 -46.20 -13.03
N VAL A 456 -13.61 -45.99 -11.95
CA VAL A 456 -15.07 -45.87 -12.00
C VAL A 456 -15.47 -44.53 -12.67
N PRO A 457 -16.43 -44.52 -13.61
CA PRO A 457 -16.85 -43.28 -14.27
C PRO A 457 -17.50 -42.26 -13.32
N ASP A 458 -17.23 -40.97 -13.53
CA ASP A 458 -17.70 -39.87 -12.66
C ASP A 458 -19.22 -39.84 -12.46
N LYS A 459 -19.99 -40.22 -13.49
CA LYS A 459 -21.46 -40.31 -13.41
C LYS A 459 -21.91 -41.42 -12.45
N VAL A 460 -21.16 -42.51 -12.34
CA VAL A 460 -21.44 -43.63 -11.44
C VAL A 460 -21.05 -43.27 -10.02
N ILE A 461 -19.89 -42.62 -9.83
CA ILE A 461 -19.46 -42.11 -8.53
C ILE A 461 -20.46 -41.07 -8.00
N ALA A 462 -20.89 -40.14 -8.85
CA ALA A 462 -21.87 -39.11 -8.51
C ALA A 462 -23.19 -39.69 -8.01
N ARG A 463 -23.67 -40.77 -8.64
CA ARG A 463 -24.88 -41.48 -8.20
C ARG A 463 -24.66 -42.25 -6.90
N ARG A 464 -23.55 -42.97 -6.77
CA ARG A 464 -23.23 -43.80 -5.58
C ARG A 464 -23.04 -42.97 -4.33
N LEU A 465 -22.41 -41.82 -4.45
CA LEU A 465 -22.08 -40.97 -3.32
C LEU A 465 -23.02 -39.76 -3.20
N THR A 466 -23.99 -39.57 -4.10
CA THR A 466 -24.86 -38.39 -4.05
C THR A 466 -24.07 -37.07 -4.09
N VAL A 467 -22.99 -37.05 -4.88
CA VAL A 467 -22.09 -35.90 -5.08
C VAL A 467 -22.24 -35.39 -6.51
N SER A 468 -22.16 -34.06 -6.71
CA SER A 468 -22.20 -33.52 -8.07
C SER A 468 -20.99 -33.98 -8.92
N PRO A 469 -21.17 -34.30 -10.22
CA PRO A 469 -20.06 -34.61 -11.12
C PRO A 469 -19.01 -33.50 -11.25
N LYS A 470 -19.40 -32.24 -10.96
CA LYS A 470 -18.50 -31.09 -10.93
C LYS A 470 -17.54 -31.16 -9.74
N ALA A 471 -18.02 -31.54 -8.56
CA ALA A 471 -17.19 -31.68 -7.37
C ALA A 471 -16.15 -32.81 -7.52
N ILE A 472 -16.54 -33.95 -8.11
CA ILE A 472 -15.62 -35.08 -8.38
C ILE A 472 -14.48 -34.65 -9.32
N ARG A 473 -14.79 -33.93 -10.41
CA ARG A 473 -13.77 -33.40 -11.34
C ARG A 473 -12.81 -32.42 -10.67
N ASN A 474 -13.32 -31.55 -9.79
CA ASN A 474 -12.47 -30.64 -9.03
C ASN A 474 -11.53 -31.43 -8.09
N TRP A 475 -12.04 -32.43 -7.36
CA TRP A 475 -11.21 -33.25 -6.47
C TRP A 475 -10.14 -34.04 -7.21
N LYS A 476 -10.41 -34.55 -8.42
CA LYS A 476 -9.40 -35.17 -9.28
C LYS A 476 -8.27 -34.21 -9.60
N ARG A 477 -8.61 -33.00 -10.04
CA ARG A 477 -7.65 -31.96 -10.41
C ARG A 477 -6.78 -31.57 -9.22
N ASP A 478 -7.40 -31.41 -8.05
CA ASP A 478 -6.70 -31.06 -6.81
C ASP A 478 -5.77 -32.20 -6.32
N SER A 479 -6.09 -33.47 -6.61
CA SER A 479 -5.26 -34.64 -6.25
C SER A 479 -4.09 -34.92 -7.19
N ILE A 480 -4.09 -34.32 -8.39
CA ILE A 480 -2.99 -34.40 -9.36
C ILE A 480 -2.00 -33.24 -9.15
N ALA A 481 -2.47 -32.14 -8.57
CA ALA A 481 -1.68 -30.94 -8.28
C ALA A 481 -1.00 -30.97 -6.90
N ALA A 482 -1.24 -32.01 -6.09
CA ALA A 482 -0.60 -32.29 -4.80
C ALA A 482 0.24 -33.55 -4.93
#